data_AF-A0ABD5JD51-F1
#
_entry.id   AF-A0ABD5JD51-F1
#
_cell.length_a   1.000
_cell.length_b   1.000
_cell.length_c   1.000
_cell.angle_alpha   90.00
_cell.angle_beta   90.00
_cell.angle_gamma   90.00
#
_symmetry.space_group_name_H-M   'P 1'
#
loop_
_entity.id
_entity.type
_entity.pdbx_description
1 polymer ?
#
loop_
_entity_poly.entity_id
_entity_poly.type
_entity_poly.pdbx_seq_one_letter_code
_entity_poly.pdbx_strand_id
1 'polypeptide(L)'
;MRYEDGSPYAYTPGIGVPQGVQAVNVGWLERQEFPRGEVPTEFVHALAVLCRDNSANRMRGWQSCTLPHPEGKPPYPVVVNVDGTEITLGSAEIRLLARDGRWLIAPNLVLHYVTAHGYLPPREFIEAVTARRAIPEPPSGMPRV
;
A
#
# COMPACT_ATOMS: atom_id res chain seq x y z
N MET A 1 7.05 6.00 8.90
CA MET A 1 8.34 5.60 8.32
C MET A 1 8.27 5.93 6.84
N ARG A 2 9.31 6.53 6.27
CA ARG A 2 9.32 6.94 4.85
C ARG A 2 10.27 6.08 4.04
N TYR A 3 9.84 5.69 2.85
CA TYR A 3 10.69 5.17 1.78
C TYR A 3 10.32 5.83 0.45
N GLU A 4 11.32 6.12 -0.38
CA GLU A 4 11.07 6.75 -1.67
C GLU A 4 10.43 5.76 -2.64
N ASP A 5 9.52 6.23 -3.47
CA ASP A 5 8.91 5.40 -4.51
C ASP A 5 9.99 4.85 -5.44
N GLY A 6 9.97 3.54 -5.69
CA GLY A 6 10.96 2.85 -6.51
C GLY A 6 12.28 2.51 -5.80
N SER A 7 12.49 2.97 -4.57
CA SER A 7 13.65 2.56 -3.76
C SER A 7 13.53 1.09 -3.33
N PRO A 8 14.66 0.37 -3.12
CA PRO A 8 14.61 -1.02 -2.66
C PRO A 8 13.80 -1.19 -1.38
N TYR A 9 12.93 -2.21 -1.36
CA TYR A 9 12.06 -2.49 -0.21
C TYR A 9 12.87 -2.70 1.08
N ALA A 10 12.52 -1.97 2.14
CA ALA A 10 13.34 -1.92 3.36
C ALA A 10 12.52 -1.88 4.67
N TYR A 11 11.19 -2.06 4.61
CA TYR A 11 10.36 -2.05 5.82
C TYR A 11 10.52 -3.31 6.66
N THR A 12 10.42 -4.50 6.04
CA THR A 12 10.73 -5.80 6.67
C THR A 12 11.61 -6.66 5.77
N PRO A 13 12.89 -6.30 5.61
CA PRO A 13 13.79 -7.03 4.72
C PRO A 13 13.90 -8.50 5.14
N GLY A 14 13.84 -9.41 4.17
CA GLY A 14 13.90 -10.86 4.39
C GLY A 14 12.60 -11.51 4.90
N ILE A 15 11.53 -10.74 5.13
CA ILE A 15 10.24 -11.28 5.57
C ILE A 15 9.22 -11.15 4.44
N GLY A 16 8.76 -12.29 3.93
CA GLY A 16 7.65 -12.37 2.97
C GLY A 16 7.98 -11.96 1.53
N VAL A 17 9.20 -11.47 1.27
CA VAL A 17 9.77 -11.32 -0.07
C VAL A 17 10.77 -12.45 -0.29
N PRO A 18 10.56 -13.37 -1.25
CA PRO A 18 11.47 -14.48 -1.51
C PRO A 18 12.87 -14.02 -1.93
N GLN A 19 13.87 -14.85 -1.66
CA GLN A 19 15.24 -14.58 -2.12
C GLN A 19 15.29 -14.47 -3.66
N GLY A 20 16.04 -13.49 -4.16
CA GLY A 20 16.18 -13.24 -5.60
C GLY A 20 15.05 -12.40 -6.22
N VAL A 21 13.97 -12.13 -5.47
CA VAL A 21 12.92 -11.20 -5.91
C VAL A 21 13.39 -9.76 -5.68
N GLN A 22 13.33 -8.95 -6.74
CA GLN A 22 13.49 -7.51 -6.62
C GLN A 22 12.18 -6.89 -6.13
N ALA A 23 12.21 -6.21 -4.99
CA ALA A 23 11.08 -5.52 -4.41
C ALA A 23 11.39 -4.04 -4.20
N VAL A 24 10.42 -3.17 -4.47
CA VAL A 24 10.53 -1.72 -4.32
C VAL A 24 9.38 -1.13 -3.52
N ASN A 25 9.65 -0.04 -2.84
CA ASN A 25 8.67 0.71 -2.04
C ASN A 25 7.75 1.54 -2.95
N VAL A 26 6.47 1.63 -2.58
CA VAL A 26 5.51 2.58 -3.14
C VAL A 26 4.64 3.14 -2.02
N GLY A 27 4.45 4.46 -1.95
CA GLY A 27 3.46 5.08 -1.06
C GLY A 27 3.81 5.02 0.44
N TRP A 28 5.09 4.89 0.78
CA TRP A 28 5.57 4.98 2.17
C TRP A 28 5.86 6.45 2.52
N LEU A 29 4.80 7.22 2.73
CA LEU A 29 4.88 8.68 2.83
C LEU A 29 4.96 9.21 4.26
N GLU A 30 5.57 10.39 4.39
CA GLU A 30 5.56 11.26 5.58
C GLU A 30 5.45 12.73 5.13
N ARG A 31 5.58 13.70 6.04
CA ARG A 31 5.40 15.17 5.86
C ARG A 31 6.25 15.87 4.77
N GLN A 32 6.91 15.13 3.90
CA GLN A 32 7.72 15.63 2.81
C GLN A 32 6.89 15.79 1.53
N GLU A 33 7.50 16.38 0.51
CA GLU A 33 6.86 16.49 -0.79
C GLU A 33 6.78 15.13 -1.50
N PHE A 34 5.68 14.93 -2.21
CA PHE A 34 5.41 13.76 -3.04
C PHE A 34 4.59 14.19 -4.24
N PRO A 35 4.64 13.43 -5.35
CA PRO A 35 3.83 13.72 -6.54
C PRO A 35 2.35 13.74 -6.17
N ARG A 36 1.63 14.76 -6.66
CA ARG A 36 0.18 14.87 -6.52
C ARG A 36 -0.50 14.98 -7.87
N GLY A 37 -1.71 14.46 -7.96
CA GLY A 37 -2.47 14.50 -9.19
C GLY A 37 -3.69 13.60 -9.14
N GLU A 38 -4.46 13.66 -10.22
CA GLU A 38 -5.64 12.82 -10.38
C GLU A 38 -5.22 11.39 -10.76
N VAL A 39 -5.98 10.43 -10.24
CA VAL A 39 -5.88 9.02 -10.61
C VAL A 39 -7.24 8.52 -11.08
N PRO A 40 -7.29 7.51 -11.95
CA PRO A 40 -8.57 6.98 -12.43
C PRO A 40 -9.43 6.41 -11.28
N THR A 41 -10.75 6.58 -11.36
CA THR A 41 -11.67 6.09 -10.32
C THR A 41 -11.61 4.58 -10.17
N GLU A 42 -11.45 3.85 -11.28
CA GLU A 42 -11.30 2.39 -11.28
C GLU A 42 -10.05 1.94 -10.51
N PHE A 43 -8.98 2.73 -10.55
CA PHE A 43 -7.77 2.47 -9.76
C PHE A 43 -8.04 2.60 -8.27
N VAL A 44 -8.72 3.67 -7.84
CA VAL A 44 -9.05 3.89 -6.41
C VAL A 44 -9.92 2.75 -5.89
N HIS A 45 -10.95 2.37 -6.64
CA HIS A 45 -11.82 1.25 -6.28
C HIS A 45 -11.04 -0.08 -6.23
N ALA A 46 -10.19 -0.35 -7.22
CA ALA A 46 -9.35 -1.54 -7.21
C ALA A 46 -8.38 -1.58 -6.03
N LEU A 47 -7.74 -0.45 -5.69
CA LEU A 47 -6.86 -0.32 -4.55
C LEU A 47 -7.61 -0.61 -3.24
N ALA A 48 -8.82 -0.06 -3.08
CA ALA A 48 -9.66 -0.29 -1.91
C ALA A 48 -9.99 -1.77 -1.70
N VAL A 49 -10.38 -2.46 -2.77
CA VAL A 49 -10.64 -3.91 -2.73
C VAL A 49 -9.37 -4.70 -2.40
N LEU A 50 -8.22 -4.34 -2.96
CA LEU A 50 -6.94 -5.01 -2.63
C LEU A 50 -6.55 -4.80 -1.16
N CYS A 51 -6.75 -3.60 -0.59
CA CYS A 51 -6.53 -3.37 0.83
C CYS A 51 -7.42 -4.25 1.72
N ARG A 52 -8.66 -4.52 1.29
CA ARG A 52 -9.59 -5.42 1.98
C ARG A 52 -9.16 -6.89 1.88
N ASP A 53 -8.89 -7.36 0.66
CA ASP A 53 -8.84 -8.80 0.35
C ASP A 53 -7.41 -9.36 0.24
N ASN A 54 -6.40 -8.50 0.01
CA ASN A 54 -5.03 -8.89 -0.30
C ASN A 54 -3.97 -8.21 0.59
N SER A 55 -4.36 -7.72 1.77
CA SER A 55 -3.41 -7.26 2.78
C SER A 55 -2.49 -8.40 3.24
N ALA A 56 -1.21 -8.11 3.35
CA ALA A 56 -0.14 -9.01 3.78
C ALA A 56 0.68 -8.38 4.92
N ASN A 57 1.51 -9.19 5.59
CA ASN A 57 2.50 -8.72 6.56
C ASN A 57 1.90 -7.85 7.67
N ARG A 58 0.75 -8.29 8.20
CA ARG A 58 0.01 -7.50 9.18
C ARG A 58 0.77 -7.39 10.51
N MET A 59 0.96 -6.17 10.97
CA MET A 59 1.64 -5.80 12.20
C MET A 59 0.66 -5.62 13.37
N ARG A 60 1.19 -5.58 14.60
CA ARG A 60 0.39 -5.39 15.84
C ARG A 60 -0.04 -3.93 16.08
N GLY A 61 0.42 -2.99 15.28
CA GLY A 61 0.11 -1.56 15.39
C GLY A 61 -0.25 -0.94 14.05
N TRP A 62 -0.61 0.35 14.07
CA TRP A 62 -1.01 1.09 12.88
C TRP A 62 -0.09 2.29 12.63
N GLN A 63 0.31 2.47 11.38
CA GLN A 63 0.93 3.70 10.92
C GLN A 63 -0.09 4.84 10.95
N SER A 64 0.22 5.91 11.66
CA SER A 64 -0.55 7.15 11.61
C SER A 64 -0.25 7.93 10.33
N CYS A 65 -1.26 8.56 9.75
CA CYS A 65 -1.00 9.61 8.77
C CYS A 65 -0.41 10.86 9.47
N THR A 66 0.72 11.36 8.97
CA THR A 66 1.41 12.55 9.51
C THR A 66 1.22 13.80 8.63
N LEU A 67 0.56 13.64 7.48
CA LEU A 67 0.32 14.70 6.50
C LEU A 67 -0.71 15.73 7.00
N PRO A 68 -0.73 16.94 6.44
CA PRO A 68 -1.75 17.94 6.78
C PRO A 68 -3.15 17.49 6.34
N HIS A 69 -4.14 17.68 7.20
CA HIS A 69 -5.56 17.48 6.91
C HIS A 69 -6.32 18.80 7.09
N PRO A 70 -6.87 19.37 6.00
CA PRO A 70 -7.61 20.63 6.07
C PRO A 70 -8.81 20.56 7.03
N GLU A 71 -9.45 19.40 7.13
CA GLU A 71 -10.67 19.17 7.93
C GLU A 71 -10.39 18.68 9.36
N GLY A 72 -9.13 18.70 9.80
CA GLY A 72 -8.70 18.22 11.11
C GLY A 72 -8.09 16.81 11.09
N LYS A 73 -7.48 16.41 12.21
CA LYS A 73 -6.71 15.16 12.30
C LYS A 73 -7.64 13.95 12.05
N PRO A 74 -7.25 12.99 11.19
CA PRO A 74 -8.07 11.82 10.93
C PRO A 74 -8.17 10.95 12.19
N PRO A 75 -9.20 10.09 12.29
CA PRO A 75 -9.25 9.08 13.33
C PRO A 75 -7.99 8.21 13.31
N TYR A 76 -7.57 7.76 14.48
CA TYR A 76 -6.48 6.79 14.63
C TYR A 76 -7.02 5.50 15.25
N PRO A 77 -6.93 4.36 14.53
CA PRO A 77 -6.42 4.22 13.16
C PRO A 77 -7.37 4.80 12.10
N VAL A 78 -6.87 4.98 10.88
CA VAL A 78 -7.72 5.35 9.73
C VAL A 78 -8.61 4.15 9.38
N VAL A 79 -9.91 4.39 9.30
CA VAL A 79 -10.92 3.38 8.91
C VAL A 79 -11.64 3.89 7.67
N VAL A 80 -11.80 3.02 6.68
CA VAL A 80 -12.58 3.32 5.47
C VAL A 80 -13.60 2.21 5.21
N ASN A 81 -14.72 2.57 4.59
CA ASN A 81 -15.74 1.60 4.17
C ASN A 81 -15.53 1.24 2.69
N VAL A 82 -15.44 -0.06 2.40
CA VAL A 82 -15.30 -0.61 1.05
C VAL A 82 -16.41 -1.63 0.84
N ASP A 83 -17.41 -1.26 0.03
CA ASP A 83 -18.58 -2.08 -0.27
C ASP A 83 -19.32 -2.59 0.98
N GLY A 84 -19.49 -1.74 1.99
CA GLY A 84 -20.13 -2.11 3.25
C GLY A 84 -19.21 -2.80 4.27
N THR A 85 -17.94 -3.06 3.92
CA THR A 85 -16.95 -3.63 4.85
C THR A 85 -16.03 -2.53 5.39
N GLU A 86 -15.94 -2.42 6.72
CA GLU A 86 -14.94 -1.54 7.34
C GLU A 86 -13.55 -2.19 7.28
N ILE A 87 -12.58 -1.44 6.77
CA ILE A 87 -11.18 -1.84 6.75
C ILE A 87 -10.34 -0.84 7.55
N THR A 88 -9.45 -1.37 8.40
CA THR A 88 -8.49 -0.55 9.15
C THR A 88 -7.18 -0.44 8.39
N LEU A 89 -6.76 0.79 8.09
CA LEU A 89 -5.53 1.09 7.37
C LEU A 89 -4.36 1.36 8.31
N GLY A 90 -3.14 1.15 7.82
CA GLY A 90 -1.88 1.40 8.52
C GLY A 90 -1.26 0.18 9.22
N SER A 91 -1.92 -0.97 9.25
CA SER A 91 -1.38 -2.16 9.93
C SER A 91 -0.82 -3.23 9.00
N ALA A 92 -0.92 -3.08 7.68
CA ALA A 92 -0.51 -4.10 6.72
C ALA A 92 0.11 -3.45 5.48
N GLU A 93 0.58 -4.29 4.56
CA GLU A 93 1.01 -3.89 3.24
C GLU A 93 0.20 -4.61 2.17
N ILE A 94 0.23 -4.09 0.94
CA ILE A 94 -0.20 -4.81 -0.25
C ILE A 94 1.02 -5.02 -1.14
N ARG A 95 1.02 -6.13 -1.88
CA ARG A 95 2.11 -6.53 -2.77
C ARG A 95 1.55 -6.76 -4.16
N LEU A 96 2.20 -6.20 -5.15
CA LEU A 96 1.77 -6.25 -6.54
C LEU A 96 2.91 -6.66 -7.46
N LEU A 97 2.60 -7.39 -8.53
CA LEU A 97 3.57 -7.76 -9.55
C LEU A 97 3.60 -6.71 -10.66
N ALA A 98 4.74 -6.04 -10.84
CA ALA A 98 5.02 -5.20 -11.99
C ALA A 98 5.27 -6.05 -13.24
N ARG A 99 5.14 -5.45 -14.43
CA ARG A 99 5.36 -6.14 -15.72
C ARG A 99 6.78 -6.63 -15.94
N ASP A 100 7.75 -5.96 -15.31
CA ASP A 100 9.17 -6.33 -15.35
C ASP A 100 9.54 -7.38 -14.27
N GLY A 101 8.55 -7.90 -13.55
CA GLY A 101 8.73 -8.94 -12.53
C GLY A 101 9.06 -8.42 -11.13
N ARG A 102 9.27 -7.10 -10.95
CA ARG A 102 9.48 -6.52 -9.62
C ARG A 102 8.22 -6.58 -8.78
N TRP A 103 8.40 -6.71 -7.47
CA TRP A 103 7.32 -6.53 -6.50
C TRP A 103 7.21 -5.05 -6.12
N LEU A 104 6.02 -4.49 -6.27
CA LEU A 104 5.67 -3.16 -5.78
C LEU A 104 4.99 -3.34 -4.42
N ILE A 105 5.60 -2.84 -3.35
CA ILE A 105 5.12 -3.03 -1.99
C ILE A 105 4.74 -1.69 -1.38
N ALA A 106 3.48 -1.57 -0.97
CA ALA A 106 2.92 -0.36 -0.40
C ALA A 106 2.25 -0.64 0.94
N PRO A 107 2.29 0.30 1.92
CA PRO A 107 1.46 0.15 3.10
C PRO A 107 0.00 0.20 2.67
N ASN A 108 -0.91 -0.54 3.32
CA ASN A 108 -2.33 -0.43 3.00
C ASN A 108 -2.89 0.99 3.28
N LEU A 109 -2.16 1.81 4.06
CA LEU A 109 -2.40 3.24 4.23
C LEU A 109 -2.25 4.07 2.94
N VAL A 110 -1.64 3.51 1.88
CA VAL A 110 -1.53 4.18 0.57
C VAL A 110 -2.89 4.58 0.02
N LEU A 111 -3.95 3.83 0.31
CA LEU A 111 -5.31 4.19 -0.06
C LEU A 111 -5.72 5.55 0.51
N HIS A 112 -5.44 5.79 1.79
CA HIS A 112 -5.68 7.08 2.45
C HIS A 112 -4.84 8.19 1.83
N TYR A 113 -3.58 7.91 1.48
CA TYR A 113 -2.72 8.91 0.83
C TYR A 113 -3.25 9.33 -0.55
N VAL A 114 -3.74 8.38 -1.34
CA VAL A 114 -4.36 8.67 -2.64
C VAL A 114 -5.64 9.49 -2.46
N THR A 115 -6.56 9.04 -1.60
CA THR A 115 -7.91 9.64 -1.53
C THR A 115 -7.97 10.93 -0.74
N ALA A 116 -7.18 11.08 0.33
CA ALA A 116 -7.24 12.24 1.22
C ALA A 116 -6.14 13.27 0.98
N HIS A 117 -5.03 12.88 0.33
CA HIS A 117 -3.87 13.76 0.12
C HIS A 117 -3.48 13.92 -1.36
N GLY A 118 -4.23 13.29 -2.27
CA GLY A 118 -4.02 13.39 -3.71
C GLY A 118 -2.66 12.85 -4.16
N TYR A 119 -2.06 11.92 -3.40
CA TYR A 119 -0.83 11.27 -3.80
C TYR A 119 -1.02 10.59 -5.16
N LEU A 120 -0.12 10.88 -6.09
CA LEU A 120 -0.05 10.27 -7.41
C LEU A 120 1.02 9.17 -7.40
N PRO A 121 0.63 7.88 -7.35
CA PRO A 121 1.60 6.79 -7.32
C PRO A 121 2.32 6.63 -8.67
N PRO A 122 3.45 5.91 -8.69
CA PRO A 122 4.12 5.50 -9.93
C PRO A 122 3.15 4.79 -10.89
N ARG A 123 3.34 5.02 -12.20
CA ARG A 123 2.44 4.51 -13.24
C ARG A 123 2.32 2.99 -13.21
N GLU A 124 3.42 2.30 -12.97
CA GLU A 124 3.46 0.83 -12.86
C GLU A 124 2.63 0.32 -11.68
N PHE A 125 2.51 1.08 -10.60
CA PHE A 125 1.68 0.73 -9.46
C PHE A 125 0.20 0.90 -9.79
N ILE A 126 -0.16 2.02 -10.42
CA ILE A 126 -1.52 2.27 -10.91
C ILE A 126 -1.95 1.13 -11.84
N GLU A 127 -1.10 0.79 -12.80
CA GLU A 127 -1.37 -0.28 -13.76
C GLU A 127 -1.47 -1.67 -13.10
N ALA A 128 -0.61 -1.99 -12.14
CA ALA A 128 -0.66 -3.27 -11.42
C ALA A 128 -1.89 -3.43 -10.52
N VAL A 129 -2.32 -2.36 -9.87
CA VAL A 129 -3.57 -2.32 -9.10
C VAL A 129 -4.78 -2.51 -10.01
N THR A 130 -4.88 -1.74 -11.09
CA THR A 130 -6.02 -1.82 -12.02
C THR A 130 -6.11 -3.21 -12.65
N ALA A 131 -4.96 -3.82 -12.99
CA ALA A 131 -4.89 -5.18 -13.52
C ALA A 131 -5.02 -6.29 -12.45
N ARG A 132 -5.20 -5.94 -11.17
CA ARG A 132 -5.37 -6.87 -10.04
C ARG A 132 -4.25 -7.91 -9.92
N ARG A 133 -3.00 -7.53 -10.23
CA ARG A 133 -1.83 -8.43 -10.11
C ARG A 133 -1.30 -8.50 -8.68
N ALA A 134 -2.19 -8.82 -7.76
CA ALA A 134 -1.87 -8.96 -6.35
C ALA A 134 -1.05 -10.22 -6.08
N ILE A 135 -0.11 -10.09 -5.16
CA ILE A 135 0.69 -11.20 -4.65
C ILE A 135 0.17 -11.48 -3.24
N PRO A 136 -0.64 -12.54 -3.05
CA PRO A 136 -1.25 -12.83 -1.76
C PRO A 136 -0.19 -13.26 -0.73
N GLU A 137 -0.47 -13.05 0.55
CA GLU A 137 0.31 -13.68 1.62
C GLU A 137 0.09 -15.21 1.56
N PRO A 138 1.14 -16.02 1.75
CA PRO A 138 0.96 -17.46 1.89
C PRO A 138 0.01 -17.78 3.06
N PRO A 139 -0.80 -18.85 2.97
CA PRO A 139 -1.62 -19.29 4.08
C PRO A 139 -0.80 -19.47 5.37
N SER A 140 -1.36 -19.03 6.49
CA SER A 140 -0.73 -19.21 7.81
C SER A 140 -0.45 -20.71 8.04
N GLY A 141 0.82 -21.07 8.27
CA GLY A 141 1.27 -22.45 8.50
C GLY A 141 2.12 -23.07 7.38
N MET A 142 2.26 -22.43 6.22
CA MET A 142 3.25 -22.85 5.23
C MET A 142 4.65 -22.32 5.59
N PRO A 143 5.71 -23.15 5.49
CA PRO A 143 7.06 -22.69 5.76
C PRO A 143 7.42 -21.52 4.84
N ARG A 144 7.94 -20.45 5.44
CA ARG A 144 8.57 -19.35 4.71
C ARG A 144 9.91 -19.91 4.22
N VAL A 145 9.95 -20.37 2.97
CA VAL A 145 11.15 -20.93 2.33
C VAL A 145 12.15 -19.81 2.05
#